data_AF-A0AAW1AKT9-F1
#
_entry.id   AF-A0AAW1AKT9-F1
#
_cell.length_a   1.000
_cell.length_b   1.000
_cell.length_c   1.000
_cell.angle_alpha   90.00
_cell.angle_beta   90.00
_cell.angle_gamma   90.00
#
_symmetry.space_group_name_H-M   'P 1'
#
loop_
_entity.id
_entity.type
_entity.pdbx_description
1 polymer ?
#
loop_
_entity_poly.entity_id
_entity_poly.type
_entity_poly.pdbx_seq_one_letter_code
_entity_poly.pdbx_strand_id
1 'polypeptide(L)' 'MLLIQGKEMSDCAYESNWYNVSPSEARCLLFIMNRSTRPLCLTAGKFGTFSMQMFSSILKTAMGYLSVLLTVTSND' A
#
# COMPACT_ATOMS: atom_id res chain seq x y z
N MET A 1 -1.10 4.26 2.76
CA MET A 1 -2.30 5.12 2.73
C MET A 1 -3.32 4.63 1.71
N LEU A 2 -3.03 4.59 0.41
CA LEU A 2 -3.98 4.10 -0.61
C LEU A 2 -4.42 2.63 -0.44
N LEU A 3 -3.51 1.76 0.02
CA LEU A 3 -3.80 0.35 0.32
C LEU A 3 -4.80 0.18 1.48
N ILE A 4 -4.68 1.07 2.48
CA ILE A 4 -5.50 1.03 3.70
C ILE A 4 -6.91 1.52 3.36
N GLN A 5 -7.01 2.60 2.59
CA GLN A 5 -8.30 3.14 2.14
C GLN A 5 -9.07 2.19 1.23
N GLY A 6 -8.39 1.49 0.31
CA GLY A 6 -9.04 0.47 -0.52
C GLY A 6 -9.58 -0.71 0.31
N LYS A 7 -8.81 -1.13 1.32
CA LYS A 7 -9.22 -2.19 2.23
C LYS A 7 -10.43 -1.77 3.08
N GLU A 8 -10.38 -0.60 3.71
CA GLU A 8 -11.50 -0.06 4.49
C GLU A 8 -12.77 0.08 3.64
N MET A 9 -12.64 0.53 2.39
CA MET A 9 -13.78 0.66 1.48
C MET A 9 -14.38 -0.69 1.06
N SER A 10 -13.54 -1.72 0.92
CA SER A 10 -14.00 -3.10 0.69
C SER A 10 -14.70 -3.68 1.92
N ASP A 11 -14.17 -3.41 3.12
CA ASP A 11 -14.72 -3.90 4.38
C ASP A 11 -16.09 -3.25 4.65
N CYS A 12 -16.22 -1.93 4.48
CA CYS A 12 -17.52 -1.25 4.58
C CYS A 12 -18.54 -1.73 3.53
N ALA A 13 -18.10 -2.01 2.30
CA ALA A 13 -18.98 -2.56 1.26
C ALA A 13 -19.43 -3.99 1.59
N TYR A 14 -18.58 -4.80 2.23
CA TYR A 14 -18.92 -6.14 2.70
C TYR A 14 -19.90 -6.13 3.88
N GLU A 15 -19.74 -5.17 4.81
CA GLU A 15 -20.66 -4.96 5.93
C GLU A 15 -21.99 -4.32 5.51
N SER A 16 -22.07 -3.75 4.29
CA SER A 16 -23.34 -3.29 3.74
C SER A 16 -24.28 -4.48 3.49
N ASN A 17 -25.60 -4.27 3.55
CA ASN A 17 -26.61 -5.30 3.22
C ASN A 17 -26.66 -5.57 1.69
N TRP A 18 -25.51 -5.86 1.07
CA TRP A 18 -25.31 -6.05 -0.37
C TRP A 18 -26.15 -7.19 -0.96
N TYR A 19 -26.61 -8.11 -0.11
CA TYR A 19 -27.51 -9.20 -0.45
C TYR A 19 -28.99 -8.77 -0.53
N ASN A 20 -29.32 -7.57 -0.05
CA ASN A 20 -30.68 -7.03 -0.02
C ASN A 20 -30.90 -5.88 -1.04
N VAL A 21 -29.90 -5.59 -1.89
CA VAL A 21 -30.01 -4.60 -2.97
C VAL A 21 -30.32 -5.27 -4.31
N SER A 22 -30.64 -4.49 -5.33
CA SER A 22 -30.96 -5.05 -6.64
C SER A 22 -29.79 -5.88 -7.21
N PRO A 23 -30.04 -6.93 -8.01
CA PRO A 23 -28.98 -7.79 -8.55
C PRO A 23 -27.90 -7.03 -9.35
N SER A 24 -28.28 -5.91 -9.98
CA SER A 24 -27.34 -5.01 -10.68
C SER A 24 -26.41 -4.28 -9.73
N GLU A 25 -26.93 -3.77 -8.62
CA GLU A 25 -26.17 -3.04 -7.61
C GLU A 25 -25.26 -3.98 -6.82
N ALA A 26 -25.77 -5.17 -6.47
CA ALA A 26 -24.98 -6.22 -5.82
C ALA A 26 -23.77 -6.64 -6.67
N ARG A 27 -23.95 -6.80 -7.99
CA ARG A 27 -22.84 -7.07 -8.92
C ARG A 27 -21.83 -5.92 -8.94
N CYS A 28 -22.29 -4.68 -8.98
CA CYS A 28 -21.42 -3.50 -8.94
C CYS A 28 -20.59 -3.45 -7.66
N LEU A 29 -21.21 -3.67 -6.50
CA LEU A 29 -20.55 -3.75 -5.20
C LEU A 29 -19.50 -4.88 -5.15
N LEU A 30 -19.83 -6.06 -5.67
CA LEU A 30 -18.87 -7.17 -5.78
C LEU A 30 -17.66 -6.82 -6.66
N PHE A 31 -17.87 -6.13 -7.78
CA PHE A 31 -16.77 -5.64 -8.61
C PHE A 31 -15.90 -4.62 -7.87
N ILE A 32 -16.51 -3.72 -7.11
CA ILE A 32 -15.79 -2.71 -6.31
C ILE A 32 -14.97 -3.41 -5.22
N MET A 33 -15.55 -4.32 -4.43
CA MET A 33 -14.84 -5.10 -3.41
C MET A 33 -13.65 -5.89 -4.00
N ASN A 34 -13.86 -6.55 -5.14
CA ASN A 34 -12.81 -7.32 -5.83
C ASN A 34 -11.71 -6.44 -6.46
N ARG A 35 -12.03 -5.19 -6.83
CA ARG A 35 -11.04 -4.23 -7.35
C ARG A 35 -10.29 -3.55 -6.24
N SER A 36 -10.95 -3.24 -5.13
CA SER A 36 -10.35 -2.62 -3.94
C SER A 36 -9.42 -3.55 -3.18
N THR A 37 -9.66 -4.87 -3.26
CA THR A 37 -8.73 -5.91 -2.78
C THR A 37 -7.51 -6.12 -3.69
N ARG A 38 -7.50 -5.57 -4.91
CA ARG A 38 -6.30 -5.46 -5.74
C ARG A 38 -5.66 -4.11 -5.45
N PRO A 39 -4.73 -4.04 -4.49
CA PRO A 39 -4.00 -2.82 -4.27
C PRO A 39 -3.39 -2.35 -5.58
N LEU A 40 -3.47 -1.04 -5.84
CA LEU A 40 -2.62 -0.34 -6.80
C LEU A 40 -1.17 -0.43 -6.27
N CYS A 41 -0.62 -1.63 -6.32
CA CYS A 41 0.78 -1.93 -6.07
C CYS A 41 1.53 -1.39 -7.27
N LEU A 42 1.81 -0.09 -7.25
CA LEU A 42 2.82 0.49 -8.10
C LEU A 42 4.09 -0.30 -7.81
N THR A 43 4.46 -1.18 -8.72
CA THR A 43 5.65 -2.00 -8.56
C THR A 43 6.78 -1.16 -9.13
N ALA A 44 7.73 -0.73 -8.29
CA ALA A 44 8.86 0.04 -8.77
C ALA A 44 9.84 -0.93 -9.43
N GLY A 45 9.60 -1.25 -10.71
CA GLY A 45 10.40 -2.22 -11.47
C GLY A 45 10.50 -3.58 -10.77
N LYS A 46 11.72 -3.99 -10.40
CA LYS A 46 12.05 -5.22 -9.64
C LYS A 46 12.27 -5.00 -8.14
N PHE A 47 12.19 -3.76 -7.65
CA PHE A 47 12.48 -3.43 -6.24
C PHE A 47 11.36 -3.87 -5.29
N GLY A 48 10.15 -4.10 -5.81
CA GLY A 48 8.98 -4.60 -5.08
C GLY A 48 7.81 -3.63 -5.08
N THR A 49 6.82 -3.90 -4.23
CA THR A 49 5.64 -3.03 -4.05
C THR A 49 6.05 -1.69 -3.45
N PHE A 50 5.78 -0.60 -4.16
CA PHE A 50 6.00 0.76 -3.68
C PHE A 50 5.10 1.01 -2.47
N SER A 51 5.72 1.03 -1.30
CA SER A 51 5.04 1.21 -0.02
C SER A 51 5.83 2.16 0.87
N MET A 52 5.14 2.79 1.81
CA MET A 52 5.78 3.63 2.85
C MET A 52 6.87 2.86 3.59
N GLN A 53 6.66 1.55 3.81
CA GLN A 53 7.63 0.66 4.44
C GLN A 53 8.92 0.54 3.62
N MET A 54 8.81 0.34 2.30
CA MET A 54 9.96 0.33 1.39
C MET A 54 10.72 1.67 1.41
N PHE A 55 10.00 2.79 1.35
CA PHE A 55 10.62 4.12 1.43
C PHE A 55 11.39 4.31 2.74
N SER A 56 10.80 3.94 3.87
CA SER A 56 11.48 4.00 5.18
C SER A 56 12.71 3.11 5.24
N SER A 57 12.68 1.91 4.64
CA SER A 57 13.84 1.02 4.59
C SER A 57 14.97 1.62 3.77
N ILE A 58 14.68 2.16 2.58
CA ILE A 58 15.67 2.83 1.73
C ILE A 58 16.31 4.01 2.48
N LEU A 59 15.49 4.83 3.14
CA LEU A 59 15.97 5.99 3.88
C LEU A 59 16.89 5.58 5.06
N LYS A 60 16.51 4.55 5.82
CA LYS A 60 17.34 4.01 6.90
C LYS A 60 18.71 3.55 6.40
N THR A 61 18.72 2.81 5.29
CA THR A 61 19.97 2.33 4.68
C THR A 61 20.83 3.49 4.19
N ALA A 62 20.26 4.48 3.51
CA ALA A 62 20.98 5.66 3.04
C ALA A 62 21.60 6.46 4.20
N MET A 63 20.83 6.69 5.26
CA MET A 63 21.32 7.36 6.48
C MET A 63 22.42 6.55 7.18
N GLY A 64 22.32 5.22 7.20
CA GLY A 64 23.37 4.34 7.71
C GLY A 64 24.69 4.51 6.95
N TYR A 65 24.64 4.52 5.61
CA TYR A 65 25.83 4.79 4.79
C TYR A 65 26.42 6.19 5.05
N LEU A 66 25.56 7.22 5.12
CA LEU A 66 26.01 8.58 5.44
C LEU A 66 26.68 8.64 6.82
N SER A 67 26.12 7.97 7.82
CA SER A 67 26.70 7.91 9.16
C SER A 67 28.10 7.30 9.15
N VAL A 68 28.28 6.17 8.47
CA VAL A 68 29.59 5.52 8.35
C VAL A 68 30.58 6.46 7.64
N LEU A 69 30.17 7.09 6.54
CA LEU A 69 31.02 7.97 5.76
C LEU A 69 31.42 9.23 6.54
N LEU A 70 30.50 9.81 7.31
CA LEU A 70 30.78 10.91 8.22
C LEU A 70 31.77 10.51 9.31
N THR A 71 31.57 9.35 9.95
CA THR A 71 32.49 8.86 10.98
C THR A 71 33.90 8.64 10.44
N VAL A 72 34.03 8.06 9.24
CA VAL A 72 35.34 7.86 8.59
C VAL A 72 35.99 9.20 8.25
N THR A 73 35.23 10.18 7.75
CA THR A 73 35.76 11.51 7.39
C THR A 73 36.09 12.36 8.63
N SER A 74 35.40 12.18 9.76
CA SER A 74 35.65 12.90 11.01
C SER A 74 36.78 12.30 11.87
N ASN A 75 37.23 11.09 11.52
CA ASN A 75 38.29 10.38 12.24
C ASN A 75 39.66 10.53 11.56
N ASP A 76 39.74 11.38 10.53
CA ASP A 76 40.96 12.00 9.99
C ASP A 76 41.12 13.42 10.60
#